data_AF-A0A9E3ZID3-F1
#
_entry.id   AF-A0A9E3ZID3-F1
#
_cell.length_a   1.000
_cell.length_b   1.000
_cell.length_c   1.000
_cell.angle_alpha   90.00
_cell.angle_beta   90.00
_cell.angle_gamma   90.00
#
_symmetry.space_group_name_H-M   'P 1'
#
loop_
_entity.id
_entity.type
_entity.pdbx_description
1 polymer ?
#
loop_
_entity_poly.entity_id
_entity_poly.type
_entity_poly.pdbx_seq_one_letter_code
_entity_poly.pdbx_strand_id
1 'polypeptide(L)'
;GSVLALVLLGLGLVAAVFHLGKPSYFLTRAWRGITQWRTSWLSRELLALPAFMLMVALYAGAHYFGFTQPWLVVKGQLPIDATLVLGTLGVLLAVVLFVCTAMIYASLRFLQEWHTALTVANFILFGLASGFTLAAAFSAWSGVALVGFYGVWAVIFTVLAAITRGWSMYRNARIKHKSTLQTAIGIRHTKIRQKSMGFMGGSFNTREFFHGASVTTVRAVRLFFILMVFLVPIVMLAASNALESAYLPMLAFVAQYVGLMAERWYFFAEARHPQNLYYQSVA
;
A
#
# COMPACT_ATOMS: atom_id res chain seq x y z
N GLY A 1 -8.99 13.76 14.41
CA GLY A 1 -7.94 13.38 13.45
C GLY A 1 -6.92 12.43 14.05
N SER A 2 -6.04 12.90 14.93
CA SER A 2 -4.87 12.15 15.41
C SER A 2 -5.20 10.81 16.08
N VAL A 3 -6.24 10.76 16.91
CA VAL A 3 -6.70 9.51 17.56
C VAL A 3 -7.11 8.45 16.52
N LEU A 4 -7.90 8.85 15.52
CA LEU A 4 -8.30 7.94 14.43
C LEU A 4 -7.07 7.41 13.67
N ALA A 5 -6.10 8.27 13.36
CA ALA A 5 -4.86 7.86 12.72
C ALA A 5 -4.06 6.86 13.57
N LEU A 6 -3.91 7.12 14.87
CA LEU A 6 -3.21 6.21 15.81
C LEU A 6 -3.91 4.85 15.92
N VAL A 7 -5.25 4.83 15.95
CA VAL A 7 -6.02 3.57 15.95
C VAL A 7 -5.75 2.79 14.67
N LEU A 8 -5.80 3.42 13.49
CA LEU A 8 -5.52 2.74 12.22
C LEU A 8 -4.08 2.25 12.12
N LEU A 9 -3.11 3.04 12.59
CA LEU A 9 -1.69 2.63 12.66
C LEU A 9 -1.50 1.45 13.62
N GLY A 10 -2.16 1.48 14.78
CA GLY A 10 -2.16 0.40 15.76
C GLY A 10 -2.76 -0.88 15.20
N LEU A 11 -3.90 -0.81 14.52
CA LEU A 11 -4.52 -1.96 13.84
C LEU A 11 -3.61 -2.52 12.75
N GLY A 12 -2.96 -1.65 11.97
CA GLY A 12 -1.96 -2.06 10.98
C GLY A 12 -0.76 -2.79 11.60
N LEU A 13 -0.24 -2.28 12.73
CA LEU A 13 0.84 -2.93 13.47
C LEU A 13 0.41 -4.29 14.04
N VAL A 14 -0.79 -4.39 14.60
CA VAL A 14 -1.36 -5.65 15.08
C VAL A 14 -1.45 -6.65 13.92
N ALA A 15 -2.00 -6.25 12.79
CA ALA A 15 -2.07 -7.11 11.60
C ALA A 15 -0.67 -7.57 11.15
N ALA A 16 0.32 -6.68 11.15
CA ALA A 16 1.70 -7.02 10.80
C ALA A 16 2.34 -8.04 11.75
N VAL A 17 2.09 -7.93 13.07
CA VAL A 17 2.61 -8.88 14.08
C VAL A 17 1.97 -10.25 13.95
N PHE A 18 0.64 -10.30 13.80
CA PHE A 18 -0.10 -11.56 13.69
C PHE A 18 0.04 -12.24 12.32
N HIS A 19 0.52 -11.53 11.31
CA HIS A 19 0.89 -12.10 10.02
C HIS A 19 2.20 -12.91 10.07
N LEU A 20 3.06 -12.69 11.08
CA LEU A 20 4.30 -13.45 11.22
C LEU A 20 4.01 -14.91 11.58
N GLY A 21 4.78 -15.85 10.99
CA GLY A 21 4.64 -17.27 11.31
C GLY A 21 4.88 -17.62 12.79
N LYS A 22 5.58 -16.76 13.54
CA LYS A 22 5.72 -16.84 15.01
C LYS A 22 5.57 -15.43 15.63
N PRO A 23 4.36 -15.01 16.02
CA PRO A 23 4.10 -13.66 16.54
C PRO A 23 4.95 -13.30 17.77
N SER A 24 5.29 -14.28 18.61
CA SER A 24 6.16 -14.10 19.78
C SER A 24 7.58 -13.62 19.45
N TYR A 25 8.02 -13.77 18.20
CA TYR A 25 9.31 -13.23 17.75
C TYR A 25 9.31 -11.71 17.61
N PHE A 26 8.15 -11.07 17.51
CA PHE A 26 8.11 -9.63 17.56
C PHE A 26 8.67 -9.11 18.89
N LEU A 27 8.19 -9.66 20.02
CA LEU A 27 8.66 -9.26 21.35
C LEU A 27 10.11 -9.66 21.63
N THR A 28 10.53 -10.83 21.16
CA THR A 28 11.86 -11.38 21.51
C THR A 28 12.98 -11.02 20.52
N ARG A 29 12.64 -10.68 19.27
CA ARG A 29 13.60 -10.58 18.16
C ARG A 29 13.39 -9.40 17.21
N ALA A 30 12.35 -8.56 17.36
CA ALA A 30 12.15 -7.42 16.45
C ALA A 30 13.35 -6.47 16.39
N TRP A 31 14.08 -6.31 17.51
CA TRP A 31 15.30 -5.50 17.57
C TRP A 31 16.37 -5.95 16.55
N ARG A 32 16.45 -7.26 16.22
CA ARG A 32 17.37 -7.78 15.19
C ARG A 32 16.99 -7.32 13.79
N GLY A 33 15.71 -7.05 13.56
CA GLY A 33 15.22 -6.45 12.33
C GLY A 33 15.66 -5.00 12.21
N ILE A 34 15.67 -4.25 13.31
CA ILE A 34 16.02 -2.82 13.35
C ILE A 34 17.51 -2.58 12.99
N THR A 35 18.40 -3.50 13.33
CA THR A 35 19.85 -3.31 13.09
C THR A 35 20.24 -3.32 11.60
N GLN A 36 19.37 -3.79 10.71
CA GLN A 36 19.65 -3.96 9.27
C GLN A 36 19.16 -2.80 8.39
N TRP A 37 18.94 -1.62 8.96
CA TRP A 37 18.29 -0.49 8.26
C TRP A 37 19.07 0.03 7.05
N ARG A 38 20.38 -0.21 6.98
CA ARG A 38 21.21 0.19 5.82
C ARG A 38 20.91 -0.65 4.58
N THR A 39 20.51 -1.91 4.73
CA THR A 39 20.38 -2.86 3.62
C THR A 39 18.96 -3.40 3.43
N SER A 40 18.08 -3.27 4.42
CA SER A 40 16.71 -3.81 4.39
C SER A 40 15.64 -2.72 4.43
N TRP A 41 14.74 -2.73 3.45
CA TRP A 41 13.57 -1.83 3.44
C TRP A 41 12.55 -2.17 4.54
N LEU A 42 12.38 -3.46 4.86
CA LEU A 42 11.56 -3.89 5.99
C LEU A 42 12.09 -3.34 7.33
N SER A 43 13.42 -3.29 7.48
CA SER A 43 14.05 -2.69 8.66
C SER A 43 13.78 -1.19 8.76
N ARG A 44 13.81 -0.47 7.61
CA ARG A 44 13.48 0.96 7.56
C ARG A 44 12.00 1.21 7.88
N GLU A 45 11.09 0.36 7.42
CA GLU A 45 9.67 0.42 7.80
C GLU A 45 9.48 0.20 9.31
N LEU A 46 10.18 -0.77 9.89
CA LEU A 46 10.15 -1.06 11.33
C LEU A 46 10.64 0.12 12.21
N LEU A 47 11.45 1.02 11.64
CA LEU A 47 11.84 2.28 12.27
C LEU A 47 10.85 3.42 11.98
N ALA A 48 10.43 3.55 10.72
CA ALA A 48 9.57 4.63 10.26
C ALA A 48 8.17 4.59 10.87
N LEU A 49 7.57 3.40 11.02
CA LEU A 49 6.23 3.24 11.56
C LEU A 49 6.13 3.71 13.02
N PRO A 50 6.95 3.22 13.97
CA PRO A 50 6.93 3.73 15.34
C PRO A 50 7.28 5.22 15.45
N ALA A 51 8.23 5.71 14.64
CA ALA A 51 8.56 7.13 14.60
C ALA A 51 7.38 7.99 14.14
N PHE A 52 6.66 7.54 13.11
CA PHE A 52 5.45 8.20 12.63
C PHE A 52 4.34 8.18 13.69
N MET A 53 4.09 7.02 14.32
CA MET A 53 3.13 6.91 15.43
C MET A 53 3.47 7.86 16.58
N LEU A 54 4.76 7.95 16.96
CA LEU A 54 5.22 8.88 17.99
C LEU A 54 4.94 10.33 17.57
N MET A 55 5.26 10.73 16.34
CA MET A 55 4.98 12.10 15.87
C MET A 55 3.48 12.42 15.89
N VAL A 56 2.61 11.48 15.49
CA VAL A 56 1.15 11.69 15.56
C VAL A 56 0.68 11.82 17.01
N ALA A 57 1.23 11.04 17.94
CA ALA A 57 0.90 11.13 19.36
C ALA A 57 1.39 12.45 19.98
N LEU A 58 2.61 12.89 19.66
CA LEU A 58 3.13 14.19 20.10
C LEU A 58 2.32 15.35 19.52
N TYR A 59 1.95 15.28 18.24
CA TYR A 59 1.07 16.26 17.61
C TYR A 59 -0.29 16.32 18.31
N ALA A 60 -0.88 15.17 18.65
CA ALA A 60 -2.13 15.11 19.43
C ALA A 60 -1.98 15.73 20.83
N GLY A 61 -0.89 15.40 21.53
CA GLY A 61 -0.58 15.93 22.85
C GLY A 61 -0.37 17.44 22.83
N ALA A 62 0.37 17.97 21.84
CA ALA A 62 0.59 19.40 21.70
C ALA A 62 -0.72 20.18 21.50
N HIS A 63 -1.66 19.65 20.70
CA HIS A 63 -3.01 20.22 20.59
C HIS A 63 -3.80 20.12 21.90
N TYR A 64 -3.75 18.98 22.58
CA TYR A 64 -4.49 18.75 23.83
C TYR A 64 -4.02 19.67 24.96
N PHE A 65 -2.71 19.89 25.09
CA PHE A 65 -2.13 20.77 26.11
C PHE A 65 -2.07 22.25 25.71
N GLY A 66 -2.57 22.61 24.51
CA GLY A 66 -2.59 23.99 24.05
C GLY A 66 -1.19 24.56 23.72
N PHE A 67 -0.24 23.73 23.31
CA PHE A 67 1.08 24.16 22.82
C PHE A 67 1.00 24.72 21.38
N THR A 68 0.04 25.60 21.16
CA THR A 68 -0.30 26.26 19.89
C THR A 68 0.16 27.71 19.85
N GLN A 69 0.86 28.18 20.89
CA GLN A 69 1.44 29.52 20.91
C GLN A 69 2.60 29.61 19.90
N PRO A 70 2.54 30.54 18.92
CA PRO A 70 3.61 30.68 17.93
C PRO A 70 4.87 31.25 18.55
N TRP A 71 6.02 30.66 18.24
CA TRP A 71 7.33 31.19 18.60
C TRP A 71 7.83 32.23 17.60
N LEU A 72 7.51 32.04 16.32
CA LEU A 72 7.88 32.90 15.21
C LEU A 72 6.72 33.02 14.24
N VAL A 73 6.50 34.19 13.65
CA VAL A 73 5.53 34.35 12.55
C VAL A 73 6.26 34.79 11.29
N VAL A 74 6.34 33.90 10.30
CA VAL A 74 7.03 34.19 9.04
C VAL A 74 6.14 35.07 8.16
N LYS A 75 6.67 36.23 7.76
CA LYS A 75 5.98 37.23 6.94
C LYS A 75 4.60 37.65 7.48
N GLY A 76 4.40 37.57 8.80
CA GLY A 76 3.12 37.90 9.44
C GLY A 76 1.96 36.95 9.12
N GLN A 77 2.20 35.85 8.40
CA GLN A 77 1.15 34.96 7.89
C GLN A 77 1.25 33.52 8.39
N LEU A 78 2.47 33.01 8.57
CA LEU A 78 2.69 31.62 8.96
C LEU A 78 3.22 31.55 10.40
N PRO A 79 2.34 31.28 11.40
CA PRO A 79 2.78 31.03 12.76
C PRO A 79 3.52 29.69 12.83
N ILE A 80 4.76 29.72 13.30
CA ILE A 80 5.55 28.54 13.64
C ILE A 80 5.37 28.28 15.14
N ASP A 81 4.57 27.27 15.43
CA ASP A 81 4.34 26.72 16.76
C ASP A 81 4.82 25.26 16.83
N ALA A 82 4.71 24.63 18.01
CA ALA A 82 5.06 23.24 18.18
C ALA A 82 4.21 22.32 17.28
N THR A 83 2.93 22.65 17.07
CA THR A 83 2.01 21.79 16.30
C THR A 83 2.35 21.77 14.81
N LEU A 84 2.75 22.89 14.22
CA LEU A 84 3.18 22.97 12.82
C LEU A 84 4.47 22.19 12.60
N VAL A 85 5.44 22.30 13.51
CA VAL A 85 6.71 21.55 13.43
C VAL A 85 6.44 20.05 13.52
N LEU A 86 5.70 19.60 14.54
CA LEU A 86 5.35 18.19 14.73
C LEU A 86 4.52 17.66 13.56
N GLY A 87 3.56 18.44 13.06
CA GLY A 87 2.74 18.09 11.91
C GLY A 87 3.57 17.92 10.64
N THR A 88 4.50 18.85 10.38
CA THR A 88 5.40 18.80 9.21
C THR A 88 6.33 17.59 9.28
N LEU A 89 6.95 17.34 10.43
CA LEU A 89 7.77 16.14 10.65
C LEU A 89 6.93 14.85 10.52
N GLY A 90 5.70 14.86 11.00
CA GLY A 90 4.74 13.77 10.83
C GLY A 90 4.45 13.47 9.35
N VAL A 91 4.21 14.50 8.53
CA VAL A 91 4.01 14.33 7.07
C VAL A 91 5.25 13.74 6.40
N LEU A 92 6.44 14.23 6.74
CA LEU A 92 7.69 13.69 6.20
C LEU A 92 7.87 12.21 6.57
N LEU A 93 7.60 11.83 7.82
CA LEU A 93 7.66 10.44 8.26
C LEU A 93 6.58 9.57 7.60
N ALA A 94 5.38 10.11 7.34
CA ALA A 94 4.35 9.40 6.59
C ALA A 94 4.84 9.08 5.17
N VAL A 95 5.45 10.04 4.47
CA VAL A 95 6.04 9.81 3.14
C VAL A 95 7.15 8.76 3.21
N VAL A 96 8.06 8.87 4.18
CA VAL A 96 9.12 7.88 4.39
C VAL A 96 8.53 6.49 4.64
N LEU A 97 7.49 6.38 5.46
CA LEU A 97 6.80 5.13 5.74
C LEU A 97 6.24 4.50 4.46
N PHE A 98 5.47 5.24 3.67
CA PHE A 98 4.92 4.75 2.40
C PHE A 98 6.00 4.33 1.41
N VAL A 99 7.10 5.08 1.32
CA VAL A 99 8.26 4.71 0.49
C VAL A 99 8.88 3.41 0.98
N CYS A 100 9.06 3.24 2.31
CA CYS A 100 9.60 2.01 2.87
C CYS A 100 8.72 0.81 2.54
N THR A 101 7.41 0.90 2.78
CA THR A 101 6.44 -0.15 2.47
C THR A 101 6.47 -0.52 0.99
N ALA A 102 6.47 0.47 0.10
CA ALA A 102 6.50 0.21 -1.34
C ALA A 102 7.82 -0.44 -1.81
N MET A 103 8.94 -0.02 -1.24
CA MET A 103 10.25 -0.51 -1.61
C MET A 103 10.54 -1.94 -1.15
N ILE A 104 9.79 -2.47 -0.17
CA ILE A 104 9.80 -3.90 0.17
C ILE A 104 9.50 -4.74 -1.09
N TYR A 105 8.58 -4.27 -1.93
CA TYR A 105 8.22 -4.94 -3.19
C TYR A 105 9.08 -4.46 -4.36
N ALA A 106 9.23 -3.14 -4.52
CA ALA A 106 9.91 -2.58 -5.69
C ALA A 106 11.41 -2.93 -5.76
N SER A 107 12.06 -3.29 -4.65
CA SER A 107 13.45 -3.72 -4.63
C SER A 107 13.67 -5.18 -5.05
N LEU A 108 12.62 -5.98 -5.21
CA LEU A 108 12.71 -7.40 -5.57
C LEU A 108 12.94 -7.58 -7.08
N ARG A 109 14.21 -7.49 -7.50
CA ARG A 109 14.65 -7.58 -8.91
C ARG A 109 14.15 -8.80 -9.69
N PHE A 110 13.91 -9.91 -9.00
CA PHE A 110 13.48 -11.16 -9.64
C PHE A 110 11.97 -11.17 -9.98
N LEU A 111 11.15 -10.36 -9.29
CA LEU A 111 9.73 -10.16 -9.60
C LEU A 111 9.58 -8.92 -10.47
N GLN A 112 9.64 -9.11 -11.78
CA GLN A 112 9.66 -8.02 -12.76
C GLN A 112 8.36 -7.21 -12.78
N GLU A 113 7.24 -7.81 -12.38
CA GLU A 113 5.95 -7.16 -12.20
C GLU A 113 5.99 -6.09 -11.11
N TRP A 114 6.77 -6.31 -10.06
CA TRP A 114 6.91 -5.40 -8.91
C TRP A 114 8.10 -4.46 -9.03
N HIS A 115 9.19 -4.89 -9.66
CA HIS A 115 10.43 -4.11 -9.78
C HIS A 115 10.31 -2.98 -10.82
N THR A 116 9.61 -1.92 -10.44
CA THR A 116 9.36 -0.71 -11.23
C THR A 116 9.00 0.47 -10.32
N ALA A 117 9.30 1.70 -10.76
CA ALA A 117 8.87 2.92 -10.08
C ALA A 117 7.34 3.06 -9.98
N LEU A 118 6.59 2.40 -10.88
CA LEU A 118 5.12 2.38 -10.82
C LEU A 118 4.61 1.72 -9.53
N THR A 119 5.34 0.77 -8.95
CA THR A 119 4.98 0.18 -7.65
C THR A 119 5.03 1.23 -6.56
N VAL A 120 6.11 2.01 -6.49
CA VAL A 120 6.25 3.10 -5.51
C VAL A 120 5.16 4.16 -5.69
N ALA A 121 4.93 4.58 -6.94
CA ALA A 121 3.88 5.54 -7.26
C ALA A 121 2.48 5.03 -6.82
N ASN A 122 2.14 3.77 -7.13
CA ASN A 122 0.84 3.20 -6.77
C ASN A 122 0.63 3.14 -5.26
N PHE A 123 1.63 2.73 -4.47
CA PHE A 123 1.49 2.71 -3.01
C PHE A 123 1.24 4.09 -2.41
N ILE A 124 1.98 5.11 -2.88
CA ILE A 124 1.81 6.50 -2.42
C ILE A 124 0.43 7.03 -2.84
N LEU A 125 0.05 6.85 -4.11
CA LEU A 125 -1.21 7.36 -4.64
C LEU A 125 -2.43 6.66 -4.05
N PHE A 126 -2.38 5.34 -3.80
CA PHE A 126 -3.45 4.65 -3.10
C PHE A 126 -3.57 5.12 -1.65
N GLY A 127 -2.45 5.32 -0.96
CA GLY A 127 -2.43 5.88 0.40
C GLY A 127 -3.07 7.26 0.47
N LEU A 128 -2.69 8.15 -0.46
CA LEU A 128 -3.27 9.49 -0.58
C LEU A 128 -4.76 9.43 -0.95
N ALA A 129 -5.14 8.63 -1.95
CA ALA A 129 -6.54 8.48 -2.35
C ALA A 129 -7.41 8.03 -1.17
N SER A 130 -7.08 6.92 -0.49
CA SER A 130 -7.86 6.44 0.65
C SER A 130 -7.78 7.36 1.86
N GLY A 131 -6.62 7.97 2.10
CA GLY A 131 -6.42 8.88 3.23
C GLY A 131 -7.24 10.16 3.10
N PHE A 132 -7.30 10.74 1.91
CA PHE A 132 -8.12 11.91 1.62
C PHE A 132 -9.62 11.57 1.59
N THR A 133 -10.01 10.39 1.08
CA THR A 133 -11.41 9.93 1.17
C THR A 133 -11.84 9.77 2.63
N LEU A 134 -10.98 9.20 3.48
CA LEU A 134 -11.24 9.11 4.92
C LEU A 134 -11.29 10.49 5.59
N ALA A 135 -10.39 11.41 5.22
CA ALA A 135 -10.39 12.77 5.73
C ALA A 135 -11.68 13.52 5.35
N ALA A 136 -12.20 13.32 4.13
CA ALA A 136 -13.49 13.84 3.69
C ALA A 136 -14.63 13.26 4.53
N ALA A 137 -14.63 11.95 4.77
CA ALA A 137 -15.61 11.29 5.64
C ALA A 137 -15.57 11.79 7.08
N PHE A 138 -14.38 11.95 7.65
CA PHE A 138 -14.20 12.49 9.00
C PHE A 138 -14.64 13.96 9.08
N SER A 139 -14.31 14.77 8.07
CA SER A 139 -14.74 16.17 7.99
C SER A 139 -16.26 16.30 7.91
N ALA A 140 -16.91 15.44 7.12
CA ALA A 140 -18.36 15.44 6.95
C ALA A 140 -19.06 15.03 8.25
N TRP A 141 -18.54 14.01 8.93
CA TRP A 141 -19.05 13.56 10.22
C TRP A 141 -18.90 14.59 11.33
N SER A 142 -17.77 15.29 11.37
CA SER A 142 -17.46 16.30 12.40
C SER A 142 -18.08 17.67 12.11
N GLY A 143 -18.75 17.86 10.97
CA GLY A 143 -19.34 19.15 10.58
C GLY A 143 -18.30 20.22 10.19
N VAL A 144 -17.07 19.83 9.88
CA VAL A 144 -16.00 20.76 9.49
C VAL A 144 -16.12 21.08 8.00
N ALA A 145 -16.03 22.36 7.64
CA ALA A 145 -16.15 22.87 6.27
C ALA A 145 -14.93 22.59 5.36
N LEU A 146 -14.34 21.38 5.47
CA LEU A 146 -13.21 20.93 4.65
C LEU A 146 -13.55 19.71 3.78
N VAL A 147 -14.82 19.28 3.77
CA VAL A 147 -15.29 18.12 2.97
C VAL A 147 -14.96 18.31 1.49
N GLY A 148 -15.23 19.49 0.94
CA GLY A 148 -14.92 19.82 -0.45
C GLY A 148 -13.42 19.74 -0.76
N PHE A 149 -12.58 20.30 0.12
CA PHE A 149 -11.12 20.24 -0.03
C PHE A 149 -10.64 18.79 -0.05
N TYR A 150 -10.97 18.01 0.98
CA TYR A 150 -10.51 16.62 1.07
C TYR A 150 -11.11 15.75 -0.04
N GLY A 151 -12.38 15.95 -0.40
CA GLY A 151 -13.07 15.22 -1.45
C GLY A 151 -12.48 15.47 -2.83
N VAL A 152 -12.17 16.73 -3.18
CA VAL A 152 -11.54 17.06 -4.47
C VAL A 152 -10.16 16.42 -4.58
N TRP A 153 -9.32 16.53 -3.55
CA TRP A 153 -8.00 15.88 -3.55
C TRP A 153 -8.09 14.36 -3.55
N ALA A 154 -9.08 13.78 -2.87
CA ALA A 154 -9.36 12.34 -2.94
C ALA A 154 -9.64 11.90 -4.37
N VAL A 155 -10.48 12.63 -5.11
CA VAL A 155 -10.78 12.35 -6.53
C VAL A 155 -9.52 12.49 -7.39
N ILE A 156 -8.74 13.57 -7.22
CA ILE A 156 -7.49 13.78 -7.98
C ILE A 156 -6.52 12.61 -7.77
N PHE A 157 -6.25 12.23 -6.52
CA PHE A 157 -5.34 11.12 -6.22
C PHE A 157 -5.90 9.77 -6.68
N THR A 158 -7.22 9.57 -6.63
CA THR A 158 -7.88 8.36 -7.14
C THR A 158 -7.71 8.24 -8.66
N VAL A 159 -7.86 9.34 -9.40
CA VAL A 159 -7.63 9.37 -10.87
C VAL A 159 -6.16 9.12 -11.20
N LEU A 160 -5.24 9.77 -10.49
CA LEU A 160 -3.80 9.54 -10.68
C LEU A 160 -3.44 8.08 -10.38
N ALA A 161 -3.98 7.50 -9.30
CA ALA A 161 -3.80 6.09 -8.96
C ALA A 161 -4.36 5.17 -10.06
N ALA A 162 -5.50 5.51 -10.66
CA ALA A 162 -6.10 4.75 -11.76
C ALA A 162 -5.18 4.74 -12.99
N ILE A 163 -4.58 5.90 -13.32
CA ILE A 163 -3.63 6.03 -14.44
C ILE A 163 -2.39 5.19 -14.17
N THR A 164 -1.74 5.36 -13.02
CA THR A 164 -0.50 4.63 -12.71
C THR A 164 -0.73 3.13 -12.56
N ARG A 165 -1.88 2.72 -12.01
CA ARG A 165 -2.24 1.30 -11.91
C ARG A 165 -2.60 0.71 -13.26
N GLY A 166 -3.33 1.45 -14.10
CA GLY A 166 -3.60 1.10 -15.50
C GLY A 166 -2.30 0.88 -16.28
N TRP A 167 -1.33 1.78 -16.13
CA TRP A 167 -0.02 1.66 -16.76
C TRP A 167 0.79 0.47 -16.24
N SER A 168 0.72 0.19 -14.94
CA SER A 168 1.31 -1.00 -14.34
C SER A 168 0.73 -2.28 -14.92
N MET A 169 -0.59 -2.41 -15.04
CA MET A 169 -1.24 -3.57 -15.64
C MET A 169 -0.92 -3.72 -17.13
N TYR A 170 -0.94 -2.60 -17.88
CA TYR A 170 -0.56 -2.56 -19.28
C TYR A 170 0.88 -3.05 -19.50
N ARG A 171 1.83 -2.55 -18.70
CA ARG A 171 3.22 -2.99 -18.71
C ARG A 171 3.31 -4.47 -18.40
N ASN A 172 2.68 -4.92 -17.31
CA ASN A 172 2.76 -6.29 -16.81
C ASN A 172 2.23 -7.30 -17.84
N ALA A 173 1.16 -6.97 -18.57
CA ALA A 173 0.63 -7.79 -19.65
C ALA A 173 1.60 -7.94 -20.85
N ARG A 174 2.62 -7.08 -20.98
CA ARG A 174 3.60 -7.09 -22.08
C ARG A 174 5.03 -7.40 -21.62
N ILE A 175 5.24 -7.78 -20.36
CA ILE A 175 6.58 -8.14 -19.89
C ILE A 175 7.09 -9.36 -20.66
N LYS A 176 8.31 -9.23 -21.21
CA LYS A 176 9.11 -10.36 -21.66
C LYS A 176 10.07 -10.74 -20.54
N HIS A 177 9.82 -11.85 -19.86
CA HIS A 177 10.62 -12.25 -18.71
C HIS A 177 12.07 -12.56 -19.13
N LYS A 178 13.04 -12.04 -18.38
CA LYS A 178 14.48 -12.29 -18.60
C LYS A 178 14.88 -13.76 -18.40
N SER A 179 14.25 -14.45 -17.44
CA SER A 179 14.54 -15.86 -17.15
C SER A 179 13.71 -16.77 -18.05
N THR A 180 14.36 -17.80 -18.58
CA THR A 180 13.78 -18.88 -19.40
C THR A 180 14.23 -20.24 -18.84
N LEU A 181 13.61 -21.33 -19.29
CA LEU A 181 14.07 -22.69 -18.96
C LEU A 181 15.55 -22.87 -19.34
N GLN A 182 15.96 -22.37 -20.50
CA GLN A 182 17.34 -22.40 -21.01
C GLN A 182 18.33 -21.74 -20.06
N THR A 183 18.05 -20.48 -19.67
CA THR A 183 18.95 -19.72 -18.80
C THR A 183 18.98 -20.28 -17.39
N ALA A 184 17.89 -20.90 -16.91
CA ALA A 184 17.84 -21.51 -15.59
C ALA A 184 18.78 -22.73 -15.45
N ILE A 185 19.01 -23.47 -16.54
CA ILE A 185 19.88 -24.66 -16.57
C ILE A 185 21.18 -24.47 -17.37
N GLY A 186 21.44 -23.25 -17.88
CA GLY A 186 22.66 -22.90 -18.61
C GLY A 186 22.79 -23.51 -20.01
N ILE A 187 21.70 -23.99 -20.62
CA ILE A 187 21.75 -24.66 -21.93
C ILE A 187 21.49 -23.65 -23.06
N ARG A 188 22.34 -23.66 -24.10
CA ARG A 188 22.24 -22.77 -25.28
C ARG A 188 21.32 -23.29 -26.40
N HIS A 189 20.82 -24.52 -26.26
CA HIS A 189 19.91 -25.11 -27.23
C HIS A 189 18.59 -24.33 -27.31
N THR A 190 18.09 -24.08 -28.53
CA THR A 190 16.96 -23.18 -28.77
C THR A 190 15.62 -23.74 -28.30
N LYS A 191 15.46 -25.07 -28.30
CA LYS A 191 14.25 -25.75 -27.86
C LYS A 191 14.54 -26.61 -26.63
N ILE A 192 13.90 -26.28 -25.51
CA ILE A 192 13.90 -27.09 -24.28
C ILE A 192 12.46 -27.28 -23.86
N ARG A 193 12.09 -28.52 -23.55
CA ARG A 193 10.78 -28.88 -22.98
C ARG A 193 11.03 -29.69 -21.72
N GLN A 194 10.44 -29.23 -20.62
CA GLN A 194 10.42 -29.99 -19.39
C GLN A 194 9.51 -31.22 -19.56
N LYS A 195 10.08 -32.43 -19.47
CA LYS A 195 9.33 -33.70 -19.51
C LYS A 195 8.91 -34.18 -18.12
N SER A 196 9.74 -33.92 -17.12
CA SER A 196 9.49 -34.27 -15.72
C SER A 196 10.20 -33.26 -14.82
N MET A 197 9.66 -33.05 -13.61
CA MET A 197 10.30 -32.28 -12.55
C MET A 197 11.26 -33.12 -11.70
N GLY A 198 11.26 -34.45 -11.86
CA GLY A 198 12.01 -35.35 -10.99
C GLY A 198 11.35 -35.59 -9.62
N PHE A 199 10.07 -35.23 -9.47
CA PHE A 199 9.28 -35.50 -8.27
C PHE A 199 8.12 -36.44 -8.58
N MET A 200 7.83 -37.34 -7.64
CA MET A 200 6.65 -38.20 -7.68
C MET A 200 5.41 -37.56 -7.02
N GLY A 201 5.56 -36.42 -6.35
CA GLY A 201 4.47 -35.70 -5.69
C GLY A 201 4.73 -34.19 -5.63
N GLY A 202 3.79 -33.45 -5.03
CA GLY A 202 3.94 -32.01 -4.84
C GLY A 202 5.10 -31.65 -3.90
N SER A 203 5.76 -30.52 -4.18
CA SER A 203 6.82 -29.95 -3.35
C SER A 203 6.39 -28.61 -2.73
N PHE A 204 7.20 -28.08 -1.81
CA PHE A 204 7.04 -26.71 -1.30
C PHE A 204 6.90 -25.70 -2.45
N ASN A 205 7.71 -25.83 -3.49
CA ASN A 205 7.71 -24.86 -4.60
C ASN A 205 6.41 -24.89 -5.42
N THR A 206 5.78 -26.07 -5.56
CA THR A 206 4.51 -26.21 -6.27
C THR A 206 3.30 -25.75 -5.46
N ARG A 207 3.46 -25.50 -4.16
CA ARG A 207 2.39 -25.06 -3.26
C ARG A 207 2.53 -23.56 -2.93
N GLU A 208 3.72 -23.13 -2.53
CA GLU A 208 3.92 -21.80 -1.95
C GLU A 208 3.98 -20.68 -2.99
N PHE A 209 4.47 -20.96 -4.20
CA PHE A 209 4.60 -19.96 -5.26
C PHE A 209 3.38 -19.88 -6.19
N PHE A 210 2.26 -20.50 -5.80
CA PHE A 210 1.01 -20.52 -6.55
C PHE A 210 -0.14 -20.01 -5.69
N HIS A 211 -0.94 -19.08 -6.23
CA HIS A 211 -2.09 -18.51 -5.52
C HIS A 211 -3.36 -19.39 -5.59
N GLY A 212 -3.34 -20.51 -6.33
CA GLY A 212 -4.45 -21.49 -6.44
C GLY A 212 -5.74 -21.02 -7.13
N ALA A 213 -5.95 -19.70 -7.29
CA ALA A 213 -7.15 -19.15 -7.89
C ALA A 213 -7.24 -19.36 -9.41
N SER A 214 -8.47 -19.56 -9.91
CA SER A 214 -8.72 -19.72 -11.34
C SER A 214 -8.50 -18.40 -12.11
N VAL A 215 -8.28 -18.51 -13.42
CA VAL A 215 -8.19 -17.33 -14.32
C VAL A 215 -9.47 -16.48 -14.26
N THR A 216 -10.63 -17.11 -14.10
CA THR A 216 -11.92 -16.40 -13.98
C THR A 216 -11.98 -15.58 -12.69
N THR A 217 -11.54 -16.14 -11.57
CA THR A 217 -11.45 -15.46 -10.27
C THR A 217 -10.53 -14.25 -10.37
N VAL A 218 -9.34 -14.41 -10.96
CA VAL A 218 -8.39 -13.29 -11.11
C VAL A 218 -8.97 -12.16 -11.97
N ARG A 219 -9.70 -12.49 -13.05
CA ARG A 219 -10.40 -11.48 -13.88
C ARG A 219 -11.54 -10.80 -13.11
N ALA A 220 -12.32 -11.55 -12.34
CA ALA A 220 -13.41 -11.02 -11.54
C ALA A 220 -12.89 -10.06 -10.46
N VAL A 221 -11.83 -10.45 -9.73
CA VAL A 221 -11.17 -9.59 -8.74
C VAL A 221 -10.61 -8.32 -9.41
N ARG A 222 -10.03 -8.45 -10.62
CA ARG A 222 -9.57 -7.30 -11.39
C ARG A 222 -10.68 -6.30 -11.66
N LEU A 223 -11.81 -6.76 -12.20
CA LEU A 223 -12.95 -5.90 -12.46
C LEU A 223 -13.49 -5.28 -11.18
N PHE A 224 -13.64 -6.09 -10.13
CA PHE A 224 -14.13 -5.65 -8.83
C PHE A 224 -13.29 -4.51 -8.25
N PHE A 225 -11.96 -4.66 -8.18
CA PHE A 225 -11.14 -3.61 -7.61
C PHE A 225 -11.12 -2.35 -8.47
N ILE A 226 -11.17 -2.47 -9.81
CA ILE A 226 -11.23 -1.30 -10.69
C ILE A 226 -12.48 -0.46 -10.38
N LEU A 227 -13.62 -1.13 -10.19
CA LEU A 227 -14.87 -0.46 -9.86
C LEU A 227 -14.82 0.13 -8.44
N MET A 228 -14.41 -0.66 -7.45
CA MET A 228 -14.49 -0.28 -6.03
C MET A 228 -13.40 0.71 -5.59
N VAL A 229 -12.22 0.70 -6.20
CA VAL A 229 -11.14 1.64 -5.86
C VAL A 229 -11.29 2.97 -6.56
N PHE A 230 -11.77 2.96 -7.82
CA PHE A 230 -11.76 4.14 -8.69
C PHE A 230 -13.16 4.69 -8.94
N LEU A 231 -14.04 3.92 -9.59
CA LEU A 231 -15.31 4.45 -10.09
C LEU A 231 -16.28 4.79 -8.95
N VAL A 232 -16.52 3.83 -8.05
CA VAL A 232 -17.52 3.97 -6.98
C VAL A 232 -17.18 5.12 -6.03
N PRO A 233 -15.93 5.26 -5.51
CA PRO A 233 -15.60 6.36 -4.61
C PRO A 233 -15.74 7.74 -5.27
N ILE A 234 -15.36 7.89 -6.55
CA ILE A 234 -15.52 9.15 -7.28
C ILE A 234 -17.00 9.52 -7.41
N VAL A 235 -17.84 8.57 -7.82
CA VAL A 235 -19.29 8.81 -7.97
C VAL A 235 -19.92 9.15 -6.62
N MET A 236 -19.56 8.44 -5.55
CA MET A 236 -20.08 8.70 -4.21
C MET A 236 -19.65 10.07 -3.66
N LEU A 237 -18.39 10.48 -3.88
CA LEU A 237 -17.92 11.81 -3.47
C LEU A 237 -18.57 12.93 -4.28
N ALA A 238 -18.78 12.74 -5.58
CA ALA A 238 -19.51 13.70 -6.41
C ALA A 238 -20.98 13.82 -5.99
N ALA A 239 -21.65 12.69 -5.73
CA ALA A 239 -23.02 12.67 -5.24
C ALA A 239 -23.14 13.27 -3.82
N SER A 240 -22.15 13.05 -2.95
CA SER A 240 -22.09 13.69 -1.63
C SER A 240 -22.13 15.21 -1.74
N ASN A 241 -21.35 15.78 -2.67
CA ASN A 241 -21.32 17.22 -2.89
C ASN A 241 -22.63 17.75 -3.48
N ALA A 242 -23.27 16.99 -4.38
CA ALA A 242 -24.54 17.40 -5.00
C ALA A 242 -25.74 17.29 -4.05
N LEU A 243 -25.73 16.30 -3.15
CA LEU A 243 -26.83 16.01 -2.22
C LEU A 243 -26.58 16.52 -0.80
N GLU A 244 -25.46 17.20 -0.57
CA GLU A 244 -25.00 17.66 0.75
C GLU A 244 -25.00 16.53 1.81
N SER A 245 -24.71 15.30 1.38
CA SER A 245 -24.82 14.12 2.23
C SER A 245 -23.55 13.89 3.04
N ALA A 246 -23.68 13.84 4.37
CA ALA A 246 -22.59 13.50 5.28
C ALA A 246 -22.20 12.01 5.28
N TYR A 247 -23.09 11.13 4.81
CA TYR A 247 -22.89 9.66 4.85
C TYR A 247 -22.17 9.12 3.61
N LEU A 248 -22.37 9.75 2.45
CA LEU A 248 -21.79 9.29 1.18
C LEU A 248 -20.24 9.21 1.19
N PRO A 249 -19.49 10.15 1.81
CA PRO A 249 -18.05 10.03 1.93
C PRO A 249 -17.60 8.83 2.79
N MET A 250 -18.38 8.45 3.81
CA MET A 250 -18.10 7.26 4.62
C MET A 250 -18.26 5.99 3.79
N LEU A 251 -19.35 5.89 3.02
CA LEU A 251 -19.57 4.77 2.11
C LEU A 251 -18.49 4.71 1.02
N ALA A 252 -18.06 5.87 0.50
CA ALA A 252 -16.97 5.97 -0.46
C ALA A 252 -15.67 5.40 0.12
N PHE A 253 -15.33 5.74 1.38
CA PHE A 253 -14.16 5.19 2.06
C PHE A 253 -14.26 3.67 2.24
N VAL A 254 -15.40 3.15 2.69
CA VAL A 254 -15.59 1.70 2.89
C VAL A 254 -15.47 0.95 1.56
N ALA A 255 -16.12 1.43 0.51
CA ALA A 255 -16.01 0.86 -0.82
C ALA A 255 -14.56 0.86 -1.33
N GLN A 256 -13.87 2.00 -1.19
CA GLN A 256 -12.47 2.13 -1.60
C GLN A 256 -11.56 1.19 -0.81
N TYR A 257 -11.75 1.07 0.50
CA TYR A 257 -10.95 0.19 1.35
C TYR A 257 -11.11 -1.28 0.99
N VAL A 258 -12.35 -1.75 0.80
CA VAL A 258 -12.64 -3.13 0.34
C VAL A 258 -12.06 -3.36 -1.06
N GLY A 259 -12.19 -2.40 -1.96
CA GLY A 259 -11.55 -2.43 -3.27
C GLY A 259 -10.03 -2.55 -3.17
N LEU A 260 -9.39 -1.80 -2.26
CA LEU A 260 -7.95 -1.84 -2.06
C LEU A 260 -7.49 -3.21 -1.53
N MET A 261 -8.24 -3.87 -0.66
CA MET A 261 -7.93 -5.24 -0.24
C MET A 261 -7.92 -6.21 -1.43
N ALA A 262 -8.90 -6.10 -2.33
CA ALA A 262 -8.97 -6.89 -3.55
C ALA A 262 -7.82 -6.54 -4.52
N GLU A 263 -7.47 -5.25 -4.64
CA GLU A 263 -6.35 -4.80 -5.46
C GLU A 263 -5.01 -5.31 -4.92
N ARG A 264 -4.80 -5.30 -3.59
CA ARG A 264 -3.60 -5.86 -2.95
C ARG A 264 -3.48 -7.35 -3.21
N TRP A 265 -4.59 -8.10 -3.09
CA TRP A 265 -4.59 -9.52 -3.45
C TRP A 265 -4.24 -9.72 -4.94
N TYR A 266 -4.83 -8.93 -5.84
CA TYR A 266 -4.54 -9.00 -7.27
C TYR A 266 -3.08 -8.65 -7.58
N PHE A 267 -2.48 -7.68 -6.89
CA PHE A 267 -1.06 -7.33 -7.01
C PHE A 267 -0.14 -8.52 -6.72
N PHE A 268 -0.49 -9.37 -5.75
CA PHE A 268 0.23 -10.61 -5.48
C PHE A 268 -0.04 -11.69 -6.53
N ALA A 269 -1.31 -11.89 -6.90
CA ALA A 269 -1.70 -12.92 -7.87
C ALA A 269 -1.19 -12.66 -9.30
N GLU A 270 -0.99 -11.38 -9.67
CA GLU A 270 -0.45 -10.99 -10.99
C GLU A 270 1.04 -11.33 -11.14
N ALA A 271 1.77 -11.44 -10.03
CA ALA A 271 3.21 -11.70 -10.04
C ALA A 271 3.53 -13.14 -10.45
N ARG A 272 4.48 -13.30 -11.38
CA ARG A 272 4.95 -14.63 -11.79
C ARG A 272 6.32 -14.89 -11.22
N HIS A 273 6.39 -15.78 -10.23
CA HIS A 273 7.66 -16.15 -9.63
C HIS A 273 8.53 -16.91 -10.64
N PRO A 274 9.82 -16.55 -10.83
CA PRO A 274 10.69 -17.24 -11.79
C PRO A 274 10.84 -18.75 -11.54
N GLN A 275 10.65 -19.21 -10.30
CA GLN A 275 10.66 -20.64 -10.01
C GLN A 275 9.54 -21.40 -10.71
N ASN A 276 8.41 -20.76 -11.02
CA ASN A 276 7.27 -21.38 -11.69
C ASN A 276 7.58 -21.72 -13.16
N LEU A 277 8.71 -21.24 -13.70
CA LEU A 277 9.23 -21.69 -14.99
C LEU A 277 9.67 -23.16 -14.93
N TYR A 278 10.27 -23.59 -13.81
CA TYR A 278 10.82 -24.93 -13.60
C TYR A 278 9.93 -25.83 -12.75
N TYR A 279 9.19 -25.27 -11.78
CA TYR A 279 8.23 -26.02 -10.96
C TYR A 279 6.82 -25.69 -11.43
N GLN A 280 6.38 -26.36 -12.47
CA GLN A 280 5.00 -26.26 -12.97
C GLN A 280 4.08 -27.09 -12.07
N SER A 281 2.81 -26.74 -11.95
CA SER A 281 1.88 -27.54 -11.14
C SER A 281 1.82 -28.97 -11.67
N VAL A 282 1.91 -29.96 -10.78
CA VAL A 282 1.57 -31.35 -11.13
C VAL A 282 0.08 -31.34 -11.47
N ALA A 283 -0.26 -31.70 -12.70
CA ALA A 283 -1.65 -31.84 -13.13
C ALA A 283 -2.33 -33.00 -12.42
#